data_AF-A0A101FX27-F1
#
_entry.id   AF-A0A101FX27-F1
#
_cell.length_a   1.000
_cell.length_b   1.000
_cell.length_c   1.000
_cell.angle_alpha   90.00
_cell.angle_beta   90.00
_cell.angle_gamma   90.00
#
_symmetry.space_group_name_H-M   'P 1'
#
loop_
_entity.id
_entity.type
_entity.pdbx_description
1 polymer ?
#
loop_
_entity_poly.entity_id
_entity_poly.type
_entity_poly.pdbx_seq_one_letter_code
_entity_poly.pdbx_strand_id
1 'polypeptide(L)'
;MTSNQNKRELLRQKRKEQKRRKIYMTALITVAVLSVIGLLAFLPKLLSKPANYDSSQGFSLGDPNAPVKVVAFSSYTCGYCKIFSEGLEKDFIEDYVDTGKVYYRYVNMANTSEESINAAEASHCAADQN
;
A
#
# COMPACT_ATOMS: atom_id res chain seq x y z
N MET A 1 -18.83 37.77 60.72
CA MET A 1 -19.48 36.97 59.66
C MET A 1 -18.72 36.94 58.32
N THR A 2 -17.74 37.82 58.08
CA THR A 2 -17.09 38.04 56.75
C THR A 2 -15.97 37.05 56.37
N SER A 3 -15.20 36.50 57.32
CA SER A 3 -14.04 35.62 57.05
C SER A 3 -14.36 34.31 56.31
N ASN A 4 -15.53 33.72 56.57
CA ASN A 4 -15.95 32.46 55.95
C ASN A 4 -16.46 32.61 54.50
N GLN A 5 -16.85 33.82 54.08
CA GLN A 5 -17.28 34.09 52.71
C GLN A 5 -16.08 34.16 51.75
N ASN A 6 -15.00 34.85 52.14
CA ASN A 6 -13.75 34.93 51.36
C ASN A 6 -13.07 33.56 51.14
N LYS A 7 -13.07 32.67 52.15
CA LYS A 7 -12.51 31.30 52.00
C LYS A 7 -13.29 30.47 50.97
N ARG A 8 -14.61 30.61 50.90
CA ARG A 8 -15.47 29.88 49.96
C ARG A 8 -15.24 30.36 48.52
N GLU A 9 -15.00 31.65 48.32
CA GLU A 9 -14.70 32.22 47.00
C GLU A 9 -13.32 31.80 46.49
N LEU A 10 -12.29 31.81 47.36
CA LEU A 10 -10.96 31.31 47.02
C LEU A 10 -10.99 29.82 46.63
N LEU A 11 -11.74 28.99 47.37
CA LEU A 11 -11.93 27.57 47.03
C LEU A 11 -12.69 27.38 45.71
N ARG A 12 -13.66 28.24 45.39
CA ARG A 12 -14.36 28.24 44.09
C ARG A 12 -13.42 28.63 42.94
N GLN A 13 -12.54 29.61 43.14
CA GLN A 13 -11.52 30.00 42.15
C GLN A 13 -10.51 28.87 41.92
N LYS A 14 -9.95 28.27 42.97
CA LYS A 14 -9.05 27.11 42.86
C LYS A 14 -9.71 25.91 42.16
N ARG A 15 -10.99 25.64 42.41
CA ARG A 15 -11.75 24.60 41.70
C ARG A 15 -11.95 24.94 40.21
N LYS A 16 -12.20 26.20 39.87
CA LYS A 16 -12.29 26.67 38.47
C LYS A 16 -10.94 26.52 37.76
N GLU A 17 -9.85 26.92 38.39
CA GLU A 17 -8.49 26.73 37.86
C GLU A 17 -8.10 25.26 37.72
N GLN A 18 -8.42 24.42 38.72
CA GLN A 18 -8.21 22.97 38.63
C GLN A 18 -9.05 22.33 37.52
N LYS A 19 -10.31 22.74 37.33
CA LYS A 19 -11.14 22.29 36.21
C LYS A 19 -10.52 22.71 34.88
N ARG A 20 -10.12 23.98 34.76
CA ARG A 20 -9.50 24.52 33.54
C ARG A 20 -8.18 23.82 33.21
N ARG A 21 -7.33 23.56 34.22
CA ARG A 21 -6.08 22.80 34.09
C ARG A 21 -6.33 21.34 33.72
N LYS A 22 -7.32 20.67 34.31
CA LYS A 22 -7.72 19.30 33.91
C LYS A 22 -8.25 19.24 32.49
N ILE A 23 -9.04 20.23 32.06
CA ILE A 23 -9.56 20.32 30.69
C ILE A 23 -8.39 20.52 29.70
N TYR A 24 -7.46 21.43 29.97
CA TYR A 24 -6.29 21.61 29.11
C TYR A 24 -5.39 20.37 29.06
N MET A 25 -5.15 19.71 30.20
CA MET A 25 -4.36 18.48 30.24
C MET A 25 -5.01 17.33 29.46
N THR A 26 -6.33 17.16 29.59
CA THR A 26 -7.05 16.11 28.84
C THR A 26 -7.06 16.39 27.34
N ALA A 27 -7.28 17.64 26.93
CA ALA A 27 -7.19 18.04 25.52
C ALA A 27 -5.80 17.78 24.93
N LEU A 28 -4.72 18.15 25.66
CA LEU A 28 -3.34 17.91 25.23
C LEU A 28 -3.04 16.42 25.03
N ILE A 29 -3.48 15.58 25.97
CA ILE A 29 -3.31 14.12 25.88
C ILE A 29 -4.06 13.57 24.68
N THR A 30 -5.31 14.00 24.46
CA THR A 30 -6.11 13.52 23.31
C THR A 30 -5.48 13.90 21.97
N VAL A 31 -4.97 15.12 21.82
CA VAL A 31 -4.29 15.56 20.60
C VAL A 31 -3.00 14.77 20.37
N ALA A 32 -2.19 14.58 21.41
CA ALA A 32 -0.97 13.80 21.32
C ALA A 32 -1.24 12.36 20.89
N VAL A 33 -2.23 11.69 21.50
CA VAL A 33 -2.62 10.32 21.13
C VAL A 33 -3.11 10.24 19.68
N LEU A 34 -3.97 11.17 19.25
CA LEU A 34 -4.44 11.21 17.86
C LEU A 34 -3.31 11.45 16.86
N SER A 35 -2.35 12.33 17.18
CA SER A 35 -1.19 12.56 16.32
C SER A 35 -0.29 11.32 16.21
N VAL A 36 -0.10 10.57 17.29
CA VAL A 36 0.70 9.35 17.29
C VAL A 36 0.00 8.25 16.49
N ILE A 37 -1.31 8.08 16.65
CA ILE A 37 -2.10 7.12 15.87
C ILE A 37 -2.06 7.46 14.38
N GLY A 38 -2.27 8.74 14.03
CA GLY A 38 -2.20 9.21 12.65
C GLY A 38 -0.82 8.99 12.03
N LEU A 39 0.24 9.27 12.78
CA LEU A 39 1.61 9.03 12.34
C LEU A 39 1.86 7.53 12.12
N LEU A 40 1.48 6.67 13.07
CA LEU A 40 1.66 5.21 12.95
C LEU A 40 0.90 4.61 11.76
N ALA A 41 -0.30 5.11 11.45
CA ALA A 41 -1.06 4.68 10.27
C ALA A 41 -0.43 5.15 8.95
N PHE A 42 0.25 6.31 8.95
CA PHE A 42 0.84 6.91 7.76
C PHE A 42 2.30 6.48 7.51
N LEU A 43 3.03 6.11 8.57
CA LEU A 43 4.43 5.70 8.54
C LEU A 43 4.77 4.56 7.54
N PRO A 44 4.00 3.45 7.46
CA PRO A 44 4.31 2.38 6.51
C PRO A 44 4.19 2.82 5.05
N LYS A 45 3.32 3.79 4.73
CA LYS A 45 3.22 4.35 3.37
C LYS A 45 4.44 5.21 3.00
N LEU A 46 5.05 5.89 3.96
CA LEU A 46 6.24 6.71 3.73
C LEU A 46 7.51 5.87 3.54
N LEU A 47 7.61 4.74 4.23
CA LEU A 47 8.80 3.88 4.24
C LEU A 47 8.76 2.77 3.19
N SER A 48 7.61 2.50 2.57
CA SER A 48 7.51 1.53 1.49
C SER A 48 8.19 2.08 0.24
N LYS A 49 9.46 1.73 0.02
CA LYS A 49 10.16 2.00 -1.23
C LYS A 49 9.43 1.25 -2.35
N PRO A 50 9.00 1.92 -3.44
CA PRO A 50 8.40 1.22 -4.56
C PRO A 50 9.42 0.21 -5.10
N ALA A 51 9.00 -1.05 -5.25
CA ALA A 51 9.79 -2.02 -5.98
C ALA A 51 9.89 -1.52 -7.44
N ASN A 52 11.12 -1.26 -7.89
CA ASN A 52 11.37 -0.81 -9.26
C ASN A 52 11.24 -2.01 -10.20
N TYR A 53 10.10 -2.08 -10.90
CA TYR A 53 9.81 -3.07 -11.93
C TYR A 53 10.16 -2.57 -13.36
N ASP A 54 10.75 -1.38 -13.47
CA ASP A 54 11.00 -0.63 -14.70
C ASP A 54 12.04 -1.28 -15.65
N SER A 55 12.78 -2.30 -15.18
CA SER A 55 13.85 -2.93 -15.95
C SER A 55 13.42 -4.07 -16.90
N SER A 56 12.13 -4.37 -17.04
CA SER A 56 11.64 -5.44 -17.94
C SER A 56 10.85 -4.89 -19.12
N GLN A 57 11.55 -4.22 -20.02
CA GLN A 57 11.00 -3.84 -21.32
C GLN A 57 10.34 -5.08 -21.96
N GLY A 58 9.11 -4.92 -22.44
CA GLY A 58 8.32 -5.98 -23.06
C GLY A 58 7.56 -6.97 -22.16
N PHE A 59 7.77 -6.99 -20.84
CA PHE A 59 7.06 -7.92 -19.92
C PHE A 59 6.10 -7.25 -18.92
N SER A 60 5.88 -5.95 -19.04
CA SER A 60 5.02 -5.19 -18.14
C SER A 60 3.89 -4.50 -18.91
N LEU A 61 2.72 -4.39 -18.26
CA LEU A 61 1.51 -3.80 -18.80
C LEU A 61 0.87 -2.84 -17.77
N GLY A 62 0.25 -1.77 -18.26
CA GLY A 62 -0.48 -0.78 -17.45
C GLY A 62 0.36 0.37 -16.91
N ASP A 63 -0.25 1.23 -16.09
CA ASP A 63 0.39 2.43 -15.53
C ASP A 63 1.45 2.05 -14.47
N PRO A 64 2.74 2.43 -14.65
CA PRO A 64 3.79 2.24 -13.64
C PRO A 64 3.49 2.89 -12.28
N ASN A 65 2.51 3.80 -12.20
CA ASN A 65 2.04 4.44 -10.97
C ASN A 65 0.76 3.83 -10.38
N ALA A 66 0.21 2.78 -11.02
CA ALA A 66 -0.98 2.08 -10.51
C ALA A 66 -0.79 1.66 -9.05
N PRO A 67 -1.81 1.81 -8.18
CA PRO A 67 -1.69 1.62 -6.74
C PRO A 67 -1.43 0.16 -6.33
N VAL A 68 -1.72 -0.80 -7.20
CA VAL A 68 -1.47 -2.23 -6.99
C VAL A 68 -0.49 -2.75 -8.04
N LYS A 69 0.47 -3.57 -7.62
CA LYS A 69 1.43 -4.26 -8.48
C LYS A 69 1.17 -5.76 -8.43
N VAL A 70 1.02 -6.41 -9.57
CA VAL A 70 0.85 -7.86 -9.69
C VAL A 70 2.00 -8.43 -10.51
N VAL A 71 2.65 -9.47 -9.97
CA VAL A 71 3.71 -10.20 -10.68
C VAL A 71 3.22 -11.62 -10.93
N ALA A 72 3.06 -11.97 -12.20
CA ALA A 72 2.69 -13.31 -12.62
C ALA A 72 3.93 -14.12 -12.95
N PHE A 73 4.19 -15.11 -12.11
CA PHE A 73 5.19 -16.14 -12.37
C PHE A 73 4.55 -17.26 -13.18
N SER A 74 5.03 -17.48 -14.40
CA SER A 74 4.39 -18.39 -15.34
C SER A 74 5.41 -19.10 -16.22
N SER A 75 5.03 -20.27 -16.74
CA SER A 75 5.83 -21.07 -17.65
C SER A 75 5.00 -21.42 -18.88
N TYR A 76 5.58 -21.35 -20.07
CA TYR A 76 4.90 -21.73 -21.32
C TYR A 76 4.52 -23.21 -21.38
N THR A 77 5.16 -24.05 -20.56
CA THR A 77 4.86 -25.48 -20.48
C THR A 77 3.85 -25.81 -19.36
N CYS A 78 3.40 -24.82 -18.58
CA CYS A 78 2.48 -25.01 -17.47
C CYS A 78 1.02 -24.99 -17.94
N GLY A 79 0.31 -26.13 -17.80
CA GLY A 79 -1.08 -26.27 -18.25
C GLY A 79 -2.07 -25.32 -17.56
N TYR A 80 -1.89 -25.05 -16.26
CA TYR A 80 -2.73 -24.07 -15.54
C TYR A 80 -2.46 -22.63 -15.98
N CYS A 81 -1.20 -22.34 -16.33
CA CYS A 81 -0.79 -21.05 -16.83
C CYS A 81 -1.41 -20.78 -18.21
N LYS A 82 -1.52 -21.81 -19.04
CA LYS A 82 -2.28 -21.77 -20.30
C LYS A 82 -3.75 -21.45 -20.07
N ILE A 83 -4.42 -22.12 -19.11
CA ILE A 83 -5.83 -21.85 -18.79
C ILE A 83 -6.04 -20.39 -18.36
N PHE A 84 -5.13 -19.85 -17.55
CA PHE A 84 -5.18 -18.43 -17.18
C PHE A 84 -5.00 -17.54 -18.41
N SER A 85 -3.96 -17.75 -19.22
CA SER A 85 -3.65 -16.89 -20.36
C SER A 85 -4.72 -16.89 -21.45
N GLU A 86 -5.29 -18.05 -21.77
CA GLU A 86 -6.33 -18.18 -22.80
C GLU A 86 -7.74 -17.81 -22.30
N GLY A 87 -7.97 -17.83 -20.99
CA GLY A 87 -9.30 -17.66 -20.40
C GLY A 87 -9.47 -16.38 -19.59
N LEU A 88 -8.67 -16.20 -18.54
CA LEU A 88 -8.89 -15.20 -17.48
C LEU A 88 -8.02 -13.95 -17.64
N GLU A 89 -6.89 -14.05 -18.32
CA GLU A 89 -5.91 -12.98 -18.43
C GLU A 89 -6.50 -11.74 -19.13
N LYS A 90 -7.30 -11.96 -20.18
CA LYS A 90 -7.97 -10.88 -20.89
C LYS A 90 -8.90 -10.07 -19.98
N ASP A 91 -9.82 -10.72 -19.29
CA ASP A 91 -10.76 -10.06 -18.39
C ASP A 91 -10.02 -9.35 -17.25
N PHE A 92 -8.95 -9.96 -16.72
CA PHE A 92 -8.09 -9.34 -15.72
C PHE A 92 -7.42 -8.05 -16.24
N ILE A 93 -6.92 -8.06 -17.48
CA ILE A 93 -6.31 -6.87 -18.11
C ILE A 93 -7.37 -5.78 -18.26
N GLU A 94 -8.52 -6.09 -18.85
CA GLU A 94 -9.59 -5.12 -19.09
C GLU A 94 -10.13 -4.50 -17.78
N ASP A 95 -10.38 -5.32 -16.76
CA ASP A 95 -11.02 -4.86 -15.51
C ASP A 95 -10.07 -4.09 -14.58
N TYR A 96 -8.76 -4.37 -14.64
CA TYR A 96 -7.78 -3.90 -13.66
C TYR A 96 -6.58 -3.18 -14.23
N VAL A 97 -5.99 -3.69 -15.32
CA VAL A 97 -4.76 -3.12 -15.89
C VAL A 97 -5.10 -1.88 -16.72
N ASP A 98 -6.05 -2.01 -17.64
CA ASP A 98 -6.48 -0.92 -18.53
C ASP A 98 -7.18 0.21 -17.77
N THR A 99 -7.80 -0.10 -16.63
CA THR A 99 -8.40 0.89 -15.73
C THR A 99 -7.39 1.61 -14.83
N GLY A 100 -6.09 1.28 -14.93
CA GLY A 100 -5.02 1.88 -14.13
C GLY A 100 -5.02 1.47 -12.65
N LYS A 101 -5.81 0.46 -12.26
CA LYS A 101 -5.83 -0.06 -10.88
C LYS A 101 -4.62 -0.94 -10.60
N VAL A 102 -4.17 -1.68 -11.61
CA VAL A 102 -3.07 -2.64 -11.51
C VAL A 102 -2.00 -2.34 -12.56
N TYR A 103 -0.74 -2.43 -12.13
CA TYR A 103 0.39 -2.63 -13.02
C TYR A 103 0.77 -4.11 -12.97
N TYR A 104 0.77 -4.74 -14.13
CA TYR A 104 0.97 -6.16 -14.28
C TYR A 104 2.35 -6.44 -14.87
N ARG A 105 3.07 -7.41 -14.29
CA ARG A 105 4.37 -7.86 -14.81
C ARG A 105 4.39 -9.37 -14.93
N TYR A 106 4.82 -9.85 -16.09
CA TYR A 106 5.09 -11.25 -16.34
C TYR A 106 6.55 -11.59 -15.96
N VAL A 107 6.74 -12.78 -15.37
CA VAL A 107 8.05 -13.37 -15.11
C VAL A 107 8.03 -14.80 -15.60
N ASN A 108 8.94 -15.11 -16.53
CA ASN A 108 9.11 -16.46 -17.02
C ASN A 108 9.78 -17.36 -15.97
N MET A 109 9.17 -18.51 -15.70
CA MET A 109 9.71 -19.60 -14.90
C MET A 109 9.93 -20.83 -15.78
N ALA A 110 11.03 -20.84 -16.52
CA ALA A 110 11.42 -22.03 -17.27
C ALA A 110 11.75 -23.17 -16.31
N ASN A 111 11.28 -24.38 -16.62
CA ASN A 111 11.77 -25.60 -15.99
C ASN A 111 13.00 -26.14 -16.76
N THR A 112 13.49 -27.32 -16.40
CA THR A 112 14.70 -27.91 -17.00
C THR A 112 14.45 -28.58 -18.35
N SER A 113 13.22 -28.60 -18.87
CA SER A 113 12.96 -29.16 -20.20
C SER A 113 13.44 -28.21 -21.28
N GLU A 114 13.95 -28.77 -22.37
CA GLU A 114 14.42 -28.02 -23.53
C GLU A 114 13.32 -27.12 -24.10
N GLU A 115 12.10 -27.64 -24.21
CA GLU A 115 10.92 -26.89 -24.66
C GLU A 115 10.66 -25.66 -23.78
N SER A 116 10.77 -25.80 -22.46
CA SER A 116 10.52 -24.70 -21.54
C SER A 116 11.62 -23.64 -21.61
N ILE A 117 12.87 -24.04 -21.83
CA ILE A 117 14.00 -23.14 -21.99
C ILE A 117 13.87 -22.38 -23.31
N ASN A 118 13.62 -23.09 -24.42
CA ASN A 118 13.46 -22.48 -25.75
C ASN A 118 12.29 -21.50 -25.79
N ALA A 119 11.17 -21.83 -25.15
CA ALA A 119 10.04 -20.92 -25.05
C ALA A 119 10.37 -19.68 -24.21
N ALA A 120 11.17 -19.83 -23.15
CA ALA A 120 11.62 -18.69 -22.36
C ALA A 120 12.55 -17.76 -23.14
N GLU A 121 13.54 -18.32 -23.84
CA GLU A 121 14.42 -17.57 -24.74
C GLU A 121 13.61 -16.81 -25.80
N ALA A 122 12.69 -17.50 -26.48
CA ALA A 122 11.81 -16.87 -27.46
C ALA A 122 11.00 -15.70 -26.88
N SER A 123 10.50 -15.82 -25.65
CA SER A 123 9.78 -14.73 -24.99
C SER A 123 10.66 -13.53 -24.68
N HIS A 124 11.92 -13.75 -24.29
CA HIS A 124 12.88 -12.68 -24.07
C HIS A 124 13.22 -11.98 -25.39
N CYS A 125 13.47 -12.73 -26.46
CA CYS A 125 13.70 -12.15 -27.78
C CYS A 125 12.50 -11.34 -28.31
N ALA A 126 11.27 -11.75 -27.98
CA ALA A 126 10.06 -11.00 -28.33
C ALA A 126 9.92 -9.72 -27.49
N ALA A 127 10.24 -9.80 -26.19
CA ALA A 127 10.20 -8.64 -25.30
C ALA A 127 11.25 -7.57 -25.67
N ASP A 128 12.43 -7.98 -26.14
CA ASP A 128 13.50 -7.09 -26.61
C ASP A 128 13.11 -6.31 -27.89
N GLN A 129 12.05 -6.72 -28.60
CA GLN A 129 11.56 -6.10 -29.83
C GLN A 129 10.38 -5.13 -29.62
N ASN A 130 9.98 -4.90 -28.37
CA ASN A 130 8.81 -4.13 -28.00
C ASN A 130 9.21 -2.79 -27.35
#